data_AF-A0A6I1JZS2-F1
#
_entry.id   AF-A0A6I1JZS2-F1
#
_cell.length_a   1.000
_cell.length_b   1.000
_cell.length_c   1.000
_cell.angle_alpha   90.00
_cell.angle_beta   90.00
_cell.angle_gamma   90.00
#
_symmetry.space_group_name_H-M   'P 1'
#
loop_
_entity.id
_entity.type
_entity.pdbx_description
1 polymer ?
#
loop_
_entity_poly.entity_id
_entity_poly.type
_entity_poly.pdbx_seq_one_letter_code
_entity_poly.pdbx_strand_id
1 'polypeptide(L)'
;MRQSLWVQAFRQASVWRRAAVVGLPIGVLQAVINQGDVWLRHEQTAGTVVKTLISPLVTFSVALISAAGVWVEEQRRQQADGPPTPRP
;
A
#
# COMPACT_ATOMS: atom_id res chain seq x y z
N MET A 1 -17.80 20.59 5.40
CA MET A 1 -17.93 19.27 4.75
C MET A 1 -17.09 18.26 5.52
N ARG A 2 -17.69 17.21 6.11
CA ARG A 2 -16.92 16.11 6.73
C ARG A 2 -16.17 15.38 5.62
N GLN A 3 -14.84 15.41 5.62
CA GLN A 3 -14.05 14.59 4.70
C GLN A 3 -14.23 13.11 5.06
N SER A 4 -14.48 12.26 4.08
CA SER A 4 -14.54 10.81 4.26
C SER A 4 -13.28 10.29 4.97
N LEU A 5 -13.42 9.36 5.91
CA LEU A 5 -12.30 8.74 6.62
C LEU A 5 -11.25 8.17 5.65
N TRP A 6 -11.67 7.69 4.47
CA TRP A 6 -10.77 7.23 3.43
C TRP A 6 -9.87 8.35 2.88
N VAL A 7 -10.44 9.54 2.63
CA VAL A 7 -9.66 10.70 2.17
C VAL A 7 -8.64 11.10 3.23
N GLN A 8 -9.02 11.02 4.51
CA GLN A 8 -8.11 11.29 5.62
C GLN A 8 -7.01 10.22 5.72
N ALA A 9 -7.34 8.94 5.55
CA ALA A 9 -6.38 7.84 5.54
C ALA A 9 -5.31 8.03 4.46
N PHE A 10 -5.72 8.36 3.23
CA PHE A 10 -4.78 8.64 2.13
C PHE A 10 -4.01 9.95 2.29
N ARG A 11 -4.36 10.82 3.24
CA ARG A 11 -3.55 12.00 3.60
C ARG A 11 -2.48 11.68 4.65
N GLN A 12 -2.53 10.51 5.29
CA GLN A 12 -1.58 10.14 6.34
C GLN A 12 -0.26 9.63 5.76
N ALA A 13 0.84 10.32 6.06
CA ALA A 13 2.18 9.89 5.63
C ALA A 13 2.55 8.49 6.15
N SER A 14 2.03 8.08 7.30
CA SER A 14 2.25 6.74 7.87
C SER A 14 1.65 5.62 7.01
N VAL A 15 0.52 5.87 6.34
CA VAL A 15 -0.14 4.93 5.42
C VAL A 15 0.73 4.73 4.18
N TRP A 16 1.20 5.83 3.58
CA TRP A 16 2.12 5.79 2.43
C TRP A 16 3.46 5.14 2.78
N ARG A 17 4.04 5.46 3.94
CA ARG A 17 5.29 4.87 4.41
C ARG A 17 5.16 3.36 4.60
N ARG A 18 4.08 2.89 5.23
CA ARG A 18 3.82 1.45 5.40
C ARG A 18 3.68 0.76 4.05
N ALA A 19 2.93 1.36 3.13
CA ALA A 19 2.76 0.84 1.78
C ALA A 19 4.09 0.75 1.02
N ALA A 20 4.95 1.77 1.12
CA ALA A 20 6.25 1.79 0.47
C ALA A 20 7.21 0.75 1.06
N VAL A 21 7.32 0.69 2.40
CA VAL A 21 8.23 -0.23 3.10
C VAL A 21 7.88 -1.70 2.86
N VAL A 22 6.60 -2.03 2.69
CA VAL A 22 6.16 -3.41 2.46
C VAL A 22 6.00 -3.71 0.97
N GLY A 23 5.24 -2.88 0.26
CA GLY A 23 4.83 -3.15 -1.11
C GLY A 23 5.94 -3.03 -2.14
N LEU A 24 6.85 -2.06 -2.01
CA LEU A 24 7.93 -1.89 -2.98
C LEU A 24 8.97 -3.03 -2.92
N PRO A 25 9.50 -3.44 -1.76
CA PRO A 25 10.45 -4.55 -1.71
C PRO A 25 9.88 -5.87 -2.24
N ILE A 26 8.63 -6.18 -1.89
CA ILE A 26 7.95 -7.39 -2.39
C ILE A 26 7.83 -7.35 -3.91
N GLY A 27 7.41 -6.22 -4.46
CA GLY A 27 7.23 -6.10 -5.90
C GLY A 27 8.53 -6.05 -6.70
N VAL A 28 9.60 -5.48 -6.13
CA VAL A 28 10.95 -5.56 -6.70
C VAL A 28 11.43 -7.01 -6.70
N LEU A 29 11.28 -7.72 -5.58
CA LEU A 29 11.63 -9.13 -5.48
C LEU A 29 10.86 -9.96 -6.52
N GLN A 30 9.57 -9.72 -6.68
CA GLN A 30 8.75 -10.37 -7.69
C GLN A 30 9.23 -10.06 -9.12
N ALA A 31 9.62 -8.82 -9.41
CA ALA A 31 10.17 -8.45 -10.71
C ALA A 31 11.49 -9.18 -10.98
N VAL A 32 12.38 -9.26 -9.99
CA VAL A 32 13.66 -9.99 -10.09
C VAL A 32 13.44 -11.48 -10.31
N ILE A 33 12.54 -12.12 -9.55
CA ILE A 33 12.25 -13.55 -9.69
C ILE A 33 11.62 -13.84 -11.06
N ASN A 34 10.67 -13.03 -11.49
CA ASN A 34 9.90 -13.27 -12.69
C ASN A 34 10.66 -12.91 -13.99
N GLN A 35 11.67 -12.03 -13.92
CA GLN A 35 12.36 -11.51 -15.10
C GLN A 35 13.88 -11.63 -15.05
N GLY A 36 14.45 -12.22 -13.99
CA GLY A 36 15.88 -12.41 -13.85
C GLY A 36 16.48 -13.20 -15.01
N ASP A 37 15.80 -14.23 -15.49
CA ASP A 37 16.26 -15.01 -16.65
C ASP A 37 16.28 -14.19 -17.94
N VAL A 38 15.28 -13.32 -18.14
CA VAL A 38 15.21 -12.43 -19.32
C VAL A 38 16.31 -11.37 -19.28
N TRP A 39 16.66 -10.87 -18.10
CA TRP A 39 17.79 -9.95 -17.94
C TRP A 39 19.13 -10.63 -18.22
N LEU A 40 19.31 -11.87 -17.76
CA LEU A 40 20.51 -12.66 -18.00
C LEU A 40 20.68 -12.98 -19.50
N ARG A 41 19.59 -13.25 -20.22
CA ARG A 41 19.59 -13.55 -21.66
C ARG A 41 19.68 -12.32 -22.57
N HIS A 42 19.67 -11.11 -22.03
CA HIS A 42 19.65 -9.84 -22.78
C HIS A 42 18.46 -9.69 -23.76
N GLU A 43 17.40 -10.47 -23.61
CA GLU A 43 16.18 -10.42 -24.44
C GLU A 43 15.19 -9.38 -23.90
N GLN A 44 15.65 -8.16 -23.68
CA GLN A 44 14.79 -7.09 -23.17
C GLN A 44 13.83 -6.60 -24.25
N THR A 45 12.57 -6.99 -24.15
CA THR A 45 11.47 -6.42 -24.95
C THR A 45 10.77 -5.31 -24.17
N ALA A 46 10.11 -4.39 -24.87
CA ALA A 46 9.31 -3.33 -24.24
C ALA A 46 8.25 -3.89 -23.24
N GLY A 47 7.72 -5.08 -23.53
CA GLY A 47 6.79 -5.77 -22.63
C GLY A 47 7.42 -6.20 -21.30
N THR A 48 8.70 -6.58 -21.30
CA THR A 48 9.44 -6.91 -20.08
C THR A 48 9.59 -5.69 -19.19
N VAL A 49 10.02 -4.55 -19.75
CA VAL A 49 10.18 -3.27 -19.04
C VAL A 49 8.87 -2.81 -18.39
N VAL A 50 7.76 -2.86 -19.14
CA VAL A 50 6.43 -2.51 -18.62
C VAL A 50 6.05 -3.42 -17.44
N LYS A 51 6.27 -4.74 -17.56
CA LYS A 51 6.00 -5.68 -16.46
C LYS A 51 6.90 -5.45 -15.24
N THR A 52 8.16 -5.03 -15.44
CA THR A 52 9.10 -4.70 -14.36
C THR A 52 8.58 -3.53 -13.52
N LEU A 53 7.96 -2.54 -14.16
CA LEU A 53 7.43 -1.35 -13.49
C LEU A 53 6.05 -1.59 -12.89
N ILE A 54 5.18 -2.33 -13.57
CA ILE A 54 3.82 -2.60 -13.09
C ILE A 54 3.84 -3.49 -11.84
N SER A 55 4.71 -4.49 -11.77
CA SER A 55 4.71 -5.45 -10.65
C SER A 55 4.91 -4.77 -9.28
N PRO A 56 5.92 -3.88 -9.09
CA PRO A 56 6.06 -3.06 -7.89
C PRO A 56 4.90 -2.10 -7.60
N LEU A 57 4.28 -1.54 -8.64
CA LEU A 57 3.16 -0.61 -8.46
C LEU A 57 1.90 -1.33 -7.98
N VAL A 58 1.67 -2.57 -8.46
CA VAL A 58 0.54 -3.39 -8.01
C VAL A 58 0.72 -3.77 -6.54
N THR A 59 1.88 -4.29 -6.16
CA THR A 59 2.14 -4.68 -4.76
C THR A 59 2.09 -3.48 -3.82
N PHE A 60 2.62 -2.32 -4.25
CA PHE A 60 2.48 -1.06 -3.53
C PHE A 60 1.02 -0.64 -3.37
N SER A 61 0.21 -0.70 -4.43
CA SER A 61 -1.20 -0.29 -4.40
C SER A 61 -2.03 -1.14 -3.43
N VAL A 62 -1.81 -2.46 -3.43
CA VAL A 62 -2.45 -3.37 -2.48
C VAL A 62 -2.04 -3.04 -1.04
N ALA A 63 -0.74 -2.82 -0.80
CA ALA A 63 -0.24 -2.44 0.52
C ALA A 63 -0.82 -1.09 0.99
N LEU A 64 -1.00 -0.13 0.08
CA LEU A 64 -1.58 1.18 0.36
C LEU A 64 -3.05 1.09 0.76
N ILE A 65 -3.85 0.33 0.00
CA ILE A 65 -5.28 0.13 0.31
C ILE A 65 -5.44 -0.59 1.64
N SER A 66 -4.64 -1.63 1.91
CA SER A 66 -4.65 -2.34 3.18
C SER A 66 -4.27 -1.43 4.36
N ALA A 67 -3.20 -0.64 4.22
CA ALA A 67 -2.78 0.30 5.28
C ALA A 67 -3.83 1.40 5.54
N ALA A 68 -4.48 1.90 4.50
CA ALA A 68 -5.58 2.85 4.61
C ALA A 68 -6.80 2.22 5.31
N GLY A 69 -7.16 0.98 4.94
CA GLY A 69 -8.25 0.23 5.54
C GLY A 69 -8.06 0.03 7.04
N VAL A 70 -6.85 -0.37 7.47
CA VAL A 70 -6.50 -0.51 8.89
C VAL A 70 -6.64 0.83 9.63
N TRP A 71 -6.20 1.94 9.02
CA TRP A 71 -6.34 3.26 9.63
C TRP A 71 -7.82 3.66 9.78
N VAL A 72 -8.64 3.41 8.76
CA VAL A 72 -10.09 3.72 8.79
C VAL A 72 -10.80 2.91 9.86
N GLU A 73 -10.48 1.61 9.97
CA GLU A 73 -11.05 0.72 10.98
C GLU A 73 -10.71 1.17 12.40
N GLU A 74 -9.46 1.55 12.64
CA GLU A 74 -9.01 2.07 13.93
C GLU A 74 -9.75 3.36 14.33
N GLN A 75 -9.94 4.28 13.39
CA GLN A 75 -10.70 5.52 13.64
C GLN A 75 -12.18 5.26 13.94
N ARG A 76 -12.78 4.25 13.30
CA ARG A 76 -14.17 3.85 13.59
C ARG A 76 -14.31 3.27 14.99
N ARG A 77 -13.34 2.46 15.43
CA ARG A 77 -13.32 1.89 16.80
C ARG A 77 -13.20 2.98 17.85
N GLN A 78 -12.28 3.93 17.68
CA GLN A 78 -12.10 5.05 18.60
C GLN A 78 -13.36 5.93 18.71
N GLN A 79 -14.12 6.08 17.62
CA GLN A 79 -15.41 6.79 17.64
C GLN A 79 -16.52 5.98 18.34
N ALA A 80 -16.49 4.65 18.23
CA ALA A 80 -17.47 3.77 18.86
C ALA A 80 -17.25 3.65 20.38
N ASP A 81 -16.00 3.66 20.84
CA ASP A 81 -15.67 3.48 22.25
C ASP A 81 -15.92 4.73 23.10
N GLY A 82 -15.86 5.93 22.51
CA GLY A 82 -16.20 7.21 23.17
C GLY A 82 -15.39 7.54 24.44
N PRO A 83 -15.38 8.79 24.94
CA PRO A 83 -14.85 9.07 26.27
C PRO A 83 -15.74 8.41 27.34
N PRO A 84 -15.18 7.90 28.46
CA PRO A 84 -15.99 7.35 29.54
C PRO A 84 -16.99 8.40 30.01
N THR A 85 -18.28 8.03 30.06
CA THR A 85 -19.31 8.88 30.68
C THR A 85 -18.88 9.21 32.11
N PRO A 86 -18.79 10.50 32.49
CA PRO A 86 -18.52 10.86 33.87
C PRO A 86 -19.61 10.21 34.73
N ARG A 87 -19.21 9.35 35.68
CA ARG A 87 -20.15 8.80 36.65
C ARG A 87 -20.64 9.96 37.53
N PRO A 88 -21.95 10.00 37.85
CA PRO A 88 -22.51 11.03 38.73
C PRO A 88 -21.88 10.99 40.12
#